data_AF-A0A1F5YDX6-F1
#
_entry.id   AF-A0A1F5YDX6-F1
#
_cell.length_a   1.000
_cell.length_b   1.000
_cell.length_c   1.000
_cell.angle_alpha   90.00
_cell.angle_beta   90.00
_cell.angle_gamma   90.00
#
_symmetry.space_group_name_H-M   'P 1'
#
loop_
_entity.id
_entity.type
_entity.pdbx_description
1 polymer ?
#
loop_
_entity_poly.entity_id
_entity_poly.type
_entity_poly.pdbx_seq_one_letter_code
_entity_poly.pdbx_strand_id
1 'polypeptide(L)'
;MWDEFERCLLGRPVYMDTSFSFGEISDERIRSLIVRHGPDKVFFGTDSPWLDQKTEVENVLRLGLGQELEEKLFNGNAIRLLPELESP
;
A
#
# COMPACT_ATOMS: atom_id res chain seq x y z
N MET A 1 -12.28 -13.34 -3.14
CA MET A 1 -11.35 -13.06 -2.02
C MET A 1 -11.33 -11.57 -1.69
N TRP A 2 -11.04 -10.70 -2.66
CA TRP A 2 -11.05 -9.25 -2.46
C TRP A 2 -12.39 -8.65 -1.99
N ASP A 3 -13.53 -9.19 -2.42
CA ASP A 3 -14.84 -8.73 -1.92
C ASP A 3 -15.05 -9.03 -0.43
N GLU A 4 -14.50 -10.16 0.04
CA GLU A 4 -14.53 -10.55 1.45
C GLU A 4 -13.63 -9.65 2.28
N PHE A 5 -12.41 -9.38 1.77
CA PHE A 5 -11.50 -8.39 2.34
C PHE A 5 -12.18 -7.03 2.48
N GLU A 6 -12.86 -6.54 1.43
CA GLU A 6 -13.56 -5.27 1.46
C GLU A 6 -14.65 -5.26 2.54
N ARG A 7 -15.45 -6.33 2.62
CA ARG A 7 -16.52 -6.45 3.60
C ARG A 7 -16.00 -6.51 5.04
N CYS A 8 -14.89 -7.21 5.26
CA CYS A 8 -14.44 -7.57 6.59
C CYS A 8 -13.37 -6.65 7.16
N LEU A 9 -12.55 -5.99 6.33
CA LEU A 9 -11.36 -5.25 6.78
C LEU A 9 -11.30 -3.79 6.31
N LEU A 10 -12.00 -3.42 5.24
CA LEU A 10 -11.93 -2.04 4.72
C LEU A 10 -12.35 -1.00 5.77
N GLY A 11 -11.53 0.03 5.97
CA GLY A 11 -11.79 1.10 6.94
C GLY A 11 -11.58 0.75 8.41
N ARG A 12 -11.25 -0.51 8.73
CA ARG A 12 -10.98 -0.94 10.12
C ARG A 12 -9.61 -0.42 10.60
N PRO A 13 -9.38 -0.35 11.92
CA PRO A 13 -8.10 0.08 12.49
C PRO A 13 -7.04 -1.02 12.39
N VAL A 14 -6.78 -1.50 11.18
CA VAL A 14 -5.74 -2.47 10.85
C VAL A 14 -4.80 -1.86 9.82
N TYR A 15 -3.56 -2.31 9.80
CA TYR A 15 -2.59 -1.91 8.79
C TYR A 15 -2.54 -2.93 7.66
N MET A 16 -2.21 -2.48 6.46
CA MET A 16 -2.15 -3.28 5.24
C MET A 16 -0.95 -2.85 4.39
N ASP A 17 -0.50 -3.70 3.48
CA ASP A 17 0.50 -3.34 2.48
C ASP A 17 0.08 -3.77 1.06
N THR A 18 0.86 -3.36 0.06
CA THR A 18 0.55 -3.57 -1.36
C THR A 18 0.99 -4.92 -1.92
N SER A 19 1.73 -5.74 -1.17
CA SER A 19 2.25 -7.00 -1.69
C SER A 19 1.15 -7.90 -2.24
N PHE A 20 1.45 -8.61 -3.33
CA PHE A 20 0.53 -9.50 -4.06
C PHE A 20 -0.81 -8.85 -4.49
N SER A 21 -0.95 -7.53 -4.47
CA SER A 21 -2.17 -6.87 -4.94
C SER A 21 -2.13 -6.61 -6.45
N PHE A 22 -0.96 -6.28 -6.99
CA PHE A 22 -0.78 -5.95 -8.39
C PHE A 22 -0.91 -7.18 -9.28
N GLY A 23 -1.75 -7.09 -10.31
CA GLY A 23 -2.11 -8.20 -11.20
C GLY A 23 -3.23 -9.10 -10.68
N GLU A 24 -3.49 -9.12 -9.38
CA GLU A 24 -4.63 -9.84 -8.78
C GLU A 24 -5.95 -9.05 -8.90
N ILE A 25 -5.86 -7.72 -8.85
CA ILE A 25 -6.96 -6.77 -9.07
C ILE A 25 -6.49 -5.61 -9.94
N SER A 26 -7.44 -4.88 -10.54
CA SER A 26 -7.10 -3.75 -11.40
C SER A 26 -6.51 -2.58 -10.62
N ASP A 27 -5.67 -1.79 -11.28
CA ASP A 27 -5.03 -0.60 -10.72
C ASP A 27 -6.07 0.40 -10.16
N GLU A 28 -7.21 0.58 -10.85
CA GLU A 28 -8.30 1.43 -10.37
C GLU A 28 -8.89 0.91 -9.06
N ARG A 29 -8.99 -0.42 -8.92
CA ARG A 29 -9.48 -1.04 -7.70
C ARG A 29 -8.47 -0.87 -6.58
N ILE A 30 -7.18 -1.12 -6.81
CA ILE A 30 -6.11 -0.91 -5.81
C ILE A 30 -6.14 0.55 -5.33
N ARG A 31 -6.17 1.51 -6.25
CA ARG A 31 -6.29 2.93 -5.95
C ARG A 31 -7.52 3.24 -5.08
N SER A 32 -8.69 2.72 -5.46
CA SER A 32 -9.93 2.90 -4.71
C SER A 32 -9.84 2.31 -3.30
N LEU A 33 -9.24 1.14 -3.15
CA LEU A 33 -9.06 0.47 -1.86
C LEU A 33 -8.14 1.26 -0.93
N ILE A 34 -7.00 1.75 -1.43
CA ILE A 34 -6.07 2.58 -0.64
C ILE A 34 -6.79 3.80 -0.07
N VAL A 35 -7.52 4.53 -0.92
CA VAL A 35 -8.25 5.75 -0.51
C VAL A 35 -9.37 5.42 0.47
N ARG A 36 -10.19 4.39 0.19
CA ARG A 36 -11.34 4.01 1.02
C ARG A 36 -10.94 3.36 2.36
N HIS A 37 -9.80 2.67 2.41
CA HIS A 37 -9.29 2.08 3.65
C HIS A 37 -8.82 3.16 4.63
N GLY A 38 -8.28 4.26 4.09
CA GLY A 38 -7.57 5.29 4.83
C GLY A 38 -6.09 5.20 4.51
N PRO A 39 -5.55 6.10 3.67
CA PRO A 39 -4.21 5.97 3.12
C PRO A 39 -3.12 5.97 4.18
N ASP A 40 -3.37 6.52 5.36
CA ASP A 40 -2.40 6.53 6.46
C ASP A 40 -2.13 5.13 7.04
N LYS A 41 -2.96 4.12 6.74
CA LYS A 41 -2.79 2.74 7.24
C LYS A 41 -2.30 1.76 6.17
N VAL A 42 -1.86 2.25 5.01
CA VAL A 42 -1.38 1.41 3.92
C VAL A 42 0.11 1.63 3.69
N PHE A 43 0.88 0.56 3.65
CA PHE A 43 2.31 0.57 3.39
C PHE A 43 2.64 0.06 1.99
N PHE A 44 3.80 0.45 1.47
CA PHE A 44 4.43 -0.25 0.37
C PHE A 44 5.08 -1.55 0.87
N GLY A 45 4.81 -2.65 0.18
CA GLY A 45 5.44 -3.94 0.43
C GLY A 45 5.71 -4.67 -0.89
N THR A 46 6.91 -5.22 -1.04
CA THR A 46 7.32 -5.92 -2.27
C THR A 46 7.20 -7.43 -2.19
N ASP A 47 7.14 -8.01 -0.98
CA ASP A 47 7.30 -9.45 -0.77
C ASP A 47 8.55 -10.06 -1.45
N SER A 48 9.68 -9.35 -1.41
CA SER A 48 10.92 -9.91 -1.95
C SER A 48 11.50 -10.99 -1.04
N PRO A 49 12.11 -12.06 -1.58
CA PRO A 49 12.47 -12.29 -2.99
C PRO A 49 11.40 -12.90 -3.91
N TRP A 50 10.13 -13.05 -3.50
CA TRP A 50 9.08 -13.65 -4.33
C TRP A 50 8.65 -12.74 -5.49
N LEU A 51 8.60 -11.42 -5.26
CA LEU A 51 8.42 -10.42 -6.33
C LEU A 51 9.65 -9.51 -6.47
N ASP A 52 9.81 -8.95 -7.67
CA ASP A 52 10.89 -8.01 -8.01
C ASP A 52 10.59 -6.63 -7.43
N GLN A 53 11.49 -6.14 -6.57
CA GLN A 53 11.40 -4.82 -5.93
C GLN A 53 11.20 -3.68 -6.93
N LYS A 54 11.91 -3.69 -8.07
CA LYS A 54 11.80 -2.63 -9.07
C LYS A 54 10.41 -2.63 -9.70
N THR A 55 9.91 -3.81 -10.04
CA THR A 55 8.57 -3.97 -10.63
C THR A 55 7.49 -3.48 -9.65
N GLU A 56 7.63 -3.78 -8.36
CA GLU A 56 6.66 -3.35 -7.35
C GLU A 56 6.67 -1.83 -7.12
N VAL A 57 7.83 -1.17 -7.18
CA VAL A 57 7.89 0.30 -7.16
C VAL A 57 7.19 0.89 -8.39
N GLU A 58 7.47 0.36 -9.58
CA GLU A 58 6.82 0.80 -10.82
C GLU A 58 5.30 0.56 -10.81
N ASN A 59 4.85 -0.52 -10.16
CA ASN A 59 3.44 -0.82 -9.91
C ASN A 59 2.77 0.27 -9.04
N VAL A 60 3.37 0.69 -7.93
CA VAL A 60 2.80 1.79 -7.11
C VAL A 60 2.75 3.08 -7.90
N LEU A 61 3.83 3.44 -8.61
CA LEU A 61 3.90 4.70 -9.36
C LEU A 61 2.86 4.77 -10.50
N ARG A 62 2.56 3.64 -11.15
CA ARG A 62 1.55 3.62 -12.24
C ARG A 62 0.13 3.91 -11.75
N LEU A 63 -0.17 3.68 -10.46
CA LEU A 63 -1.47 3.99 -9.89
C LEU A 63 -1.81 5.49 -9.96
N GLY A 64 -0.78 6.34 -10.10
CA GLY A 64 -0.90 7.79 -10.22
C GLY A 64 -1.58 8.43 -9.01
N LEU A 65 -1.28 7.94 -7.80
CA LEU A 65 -1.93 8.38 -6.56
C LEU A 65 -1.63 9.85 -6.26
N GLY A 66 -0.49 10.35 -6.75
CA GLY A 66 0.00 11.69 -6.49
C GLY A 66 1.00 11.68 -5.35
N GLN A 67 1.91 12.67 -5.39
CA GLN A 67 3.11 12.71 -4.55
C GLN A 67 2.82 12.50 -3.05
N GLU A 68 1.80 13.17 -2.51
CA GLU A 68 1.47 13.08 -1.07
C GLU A 68 1.11 11.65 -0.65
N LEU A 69 0.31 10.94 -1.45
CA LEU A 69 -0.10 9.57 -1.14
C LEU A 69 1.04 8.58 -1.36
N GLU A 70 1.83 8.79 -2.40
CA GLU A 70 3.00 7.96 -2.69
C GLU A 70 4.04 8.05 -1.57
N GLU A 71 4.33 9.26 -1.08
CA GLU A 71 5.25 9.49 0.06
C GLU A 71 4.75 8.77 1.32
N LYS A 72 3.44 8.84 1.61
CA LYS A 72 2.83 8.10 2.73
C LYS A 72 3.05 6.59 2.60
N LEU A 73 2.76 6.01 1.44
CA LEU A 73 2.90 4.57 1.21
C LEU A 73 4.36 4.12 1.29
N PHE A 74 5.28 4.83 0.61
CA PHE A 74 6.67 4.40 0.49
C PHE A 74 7.45 4.52 1.80
N ASN A 75 7.18 5.52 2.64
CA ASN A 75 7.92 5.71 3.89
C ASN A 75 7.12 6.38 5.01
N GLY A 76 6.28 7.37 4.71
CA GLY A 76 5.71 8.26 5.73
C GLY A 76 4.86 7.52 6.76
N ASN A 77 4.09 6.53 6.32
CA ASN A 77 3.31 5.70 7.22
C ASN A 77 4.21 4.82 8.09
N ALA A 78 5.25 4.23 7.51
CA ALA A 78 6.15 3.32 8.24
C ALA A 78 6.91 4.09 9.33
N ILE A 79 7.43 5.27 8.99
CA ILE A 79 8.03 6.23 9.93
C ILE A 79 7.06 6.60 11.04
N ARG A 80 5.80 6.93 10.70
CA ARG A 80 4.79 7.29 11.70
C ARG A 80 4.44 6.14 12.64
N LEU A 81 4.51 4.89 12.15
CA LEU A 81 4.26 3.69 12.95
C LEU A 81 5.48 3.31 13.81
N LEU A 82 6.68 3.48 13.27
CA LEU A 82 7.96 3.13 13.87
C LEU A 82 8.90 4.35 13.86
N PRO A 83 8.71 5.31 14.78
CA PRO A 83 9.46 6.57 14.79
C PRO A 83 10.99 6.37 14.90
N GLU A 84 11.43 5.21 15.38
CA GLU A 84 12.85 4.86 15.50
C GLU A 84 13.54 4.79 14.13
N LEU A 85 12.78 4.60 13.03
CA LEU A 85 13.30 4.58 11.67
C LEU A 85 13.80 5.95 11.16
N GLU A 86 13.47 7.06 11.84
CA GLU A 86 14.02 8.38 11.49
C GLU A 86 15.43 8.61 12.05
N SER A 87 15.97 7.71 12.88
CA SER A 87 17.31 7.87 13.44
C SER A 87 18.38 7.27 12.50
N PRO A 88 19.44 8.04 12.16
CA PRO A 88 20.52 7.60 11.27
C PRO A 88 21.42 6.50 11.88
#